data_AF-A0A350I736-F1
#
_entry.id   AF-A0A350I736-F1
#
_cell.length_a   1.000
_cell.length_b   1.000
_cell.length_c   1.000
_cell.angle_alpha   90.00
_cell.angle_beta   90.00
_cell.angle_gamma   90.00
#
_symmetry.space_group_name_H-M   'P 1'
#
loop_
_entity.id
_entity.type
_entity.pdbx_description
1 polymer ?
#
loop_
_entity_poly.entity_id
_entity_poly.type
_entity_poly.pdbx_seq_one_letter_code
_entity_poly.pdbx_strand_id
1 'polypeptide(L)'
;MMETQCDRARHGTILTYNCEVIEMIFDELIADLKVLPNEATVEDKVYLFKYAVLETNTMDARIDDLIETGEREDLCELMDQISIAARLEPEEFANGEGIASELREW
;
A
#
# COMPACT_ATOMS: atom_id res chain seq x y z
N MET A 1 -14.59 -5.39 -1.11
CA MET A 1 -15.32 -4.97 0.11
C MET A 1 -14.41 -5.36 1.26
N MET A 2 -13.64 -4.39 1.73
CA MET A 2 -12.46 -4.52 2.58
C MET A 2 -12.91 -4.65 4.05
N GLU A 3 -13.67 -5.71 4.36
CA GLU A 3 -14.36 -5.88 5.65
C GLU A 3 -13.68 -6.85 6.62
N THR A 4 -12.39 -7.20 6.46
CA THR A 4 -11.83 -8.36 7.19
C THR A 4 -10.62 -8.19 8.11
N GLN A 5 -10.15 -6.98 8.42
CA GLN A 5 -9.14 -6.83 9.50
C GLN A 5 -9.39 -5.69 10.50
N CYS A 6 -10.01 -4.57 10.08
CA CYS A 6 -10.20 -3.43 10.99
C CYS A 6 -11.36 -3.65 12.03
N ASP A 7 -12.19 -4.69 11.88
CA ASP A 7 -13.41 -4.91 12.71
C ASP A 7 -13.21 -5.71 14.01
N ARG A 8 -11.97 -6.09 14.36
CA ARG A 8 -11.68 -6.87 15.58
C ARG A 8 -10.81 -6.14 16.60
N ALA A 9 -11.14 -4.91 16.96
CA ALA A 9 -10.57 -4.31 18.17
C ALA A 9 -11.53 -3.40 18.94
N ARG A 10 -12.18 -4.00 19.94
CA ARG A 10 -12.69 -3.27 21.10
C ARG A 10 -11.50 -2.80 21.94
N HIS A 11 -10.98 -1.60 21.67
CA HIS A 11 -10.43 -0.61 22.62
C HIS A 11 -10.23 0.69 21.84
N GLY A 12 -11.31 1.48 21.78
CA GLY A 12 -11.51 2.52 20.78
C GLY A 12 -10.62 3.74 20.97
N THR A 13 -9.82 4.03 19.94
CA THR A 13 -9.52 5.33 19.31
C THR A 13 -8.22 5.20 18.49
N ILE A 14 -7.29 4.34 18.93
CA ILE A 14 -5.94 4.22 18.34
C ILE A 14 -5.95 3.39 17.05
N LEU A 15 -6.63 2.23 17.02
CA LEU A 15 -6.66 1.36 15.83
C LEU A 15 -7.51 1.92 14.67
N THR A 16 -8.57 2.68 14.97
CA THR A 16 -9.38 3.34 13.94
C THR A 16 -8.59 4.46 13.24
N TYR A 17 -7.80 5.23 14.00
CA TYR A 17 -6.96 6.29 13.44
C TYR A 17 -5.83 5.73 12.57
N ASN A 18 -5.23 4.61 12.99
CA ASN A 18 -4.19 3.94 12.22
C ASN A 18 -4.73 3.40 10.88
N CYS A 19 -5.90 2.75 10.89
CA CYS A 19 -6.59 2.33 9.66
C CYS A 19 -6.90 3.53 8.75
N GLU A 20 -7.43 4.64 9.29
CA GLU A 20 -7.78 5.83 8.49
C GLU A 20 -6.58 6.44 7.75
N VAL A 21 -5.39 6.50 8.39
CA VAL A 21 -4.17 7.04 7.75
C VAL A 21 -3.71 6.14 6.60
N ILE A 22 -3.68 4.83 6.82
CA ILE A 22 -3.30 3.86 5.80
C ILE A 22 -4.32 3.84 4.65
N GLU A 23 -5.61 3.79 4.96
CA GLU A 23 -6.69 3.82 3.97
C GLU A 23 -6.56 5.06 3.07
N MET A 24 -6.31 6.23 3.65
CA MET A 24 -6.11 7.46 2.89
C MET A 24 -4.95 7.36 1.90
N ILE A 25 -3.79 6.83 2.31
CA ILE A 25 -2.61 6.69 1.44
C ILE A 25 -2.90 5.75 0.27
N PHE A 26 -3.56 4.63 0.52
CA PHE A 26 -3.88 3.66 -0.53
C PHE A 26 -5.04 4.12 -1.44
N ASP A 27 -6.01 4.86 -0.91
CA ASP A 27 -7.04 5.52 -1.71
C ASP A 27 -6.45 6.57 -2.65
N GLU A 28 -5.46 7.35 -2.18
CA GLU A 28 -4.70 8.28 -3.01
C GLU A 28 -3.92 7.55 -4.11
N LEU A 29 -3.19 6.48 -3.79
CA LEU A 29 -2.53 5.62 -4.79
C LEU A 29 -3.51 5.14 -5.87
N ILE A 30 -4.67 4.62 -5.46
CA ILE A 30 -5.69 4.11 -6.38
C ILE A 30 -6.29 5.25 -7.22
N ALA A 31 -6.53 6.42 -6.63
CA ALA A 31 -7.05 7.58 -7.32
C ALA A 31 -6.06 8.07 -8.39
N ASP A 32 -4.77 8.16 -8.06
CA ASP A 32 -3.72 8.59 -8.96
C ASP A 32 -3.54 7.59 -10.11
N LEU A 33 -3.53 6.28 -9.81
CA LEU A 33 -3.47 5.23 -10.83
C LEU A 33 -4.65 5.30 -11.82
N LYS A 34 -5.85 5.69 -11.36
CA LYS A 34 -7.04 5.80 -12.22
C LYS A 34 -7.00 7.00 -13.17
N VAL A 35 -6.31 8.07 -12.80
CA VAL A 35 -6.25 9.30 -13.59
C VAL A 35 -5.01 9.40 -14.47
N LEU A 36 -4.09 8.43 -14.37
CA LEU A 36 -2.98 8.32 -15.31
C LEU A 36 -3.48 8.28 -16.77
N PRO A 37 -2.76 8.94 -17.70
CA PRO A 37 -3.10 8.85 -19.12
C PRO A 37 -2.91 7.41 -19.62
N ASN A 38 -3.59 7.07 -20.73
CA ASN A 38 -3.50 5.72 -21.32
C ASN A 38 -2.06 5.35 -21.74
N GLU A 39 -1.24 6.36 -22.01
CA GLU A 39 0.16 6.25 -22.39
C GLU A 39 1.12 6.17 -21.19
N ALA A 40 0.62 6.21 -19.95
CA ALA A 40 1.45 6.10 -18.75
C ALA A 40 2.28 4.82 -18.75
N THR A 41 3.57 4.96 -18.46
CA THR A 41 4.51 3.85 -18.52
C THR A 41 4.46 2.99 -17.26
N VAL A 42 5.19 1.88 -17.28
CA VAL A 42 5.42 1.06 -16.07
C VAL A 42 6.10 1.91 -15.00
N GLU A 43 7.08 2.72 -15.38
CA GLU A 43 7.80 3.61 -14.46
C GLU A 43 6.89 4.65 -13.82
N ASP A 44 5.95 5.23 -14.55
CA ASP A 44 4.97 6.19 -14.00
C ASP A 44 4.12 5.53 -12.90
N LYS A 45 3.67 4.29 -13.13
CA LYS A 45 2.89 3.54 -12.13
C LYS A 45 3.75 3.18 -10.93
N VAL A 46 4.94 2.61 -11.17
CA VAL A 46 5.90 2.24 -10.11
C VAL A 46 6.27 3.46 -9.25
N TYR A 47 6.34 4.65 -9.84
CA TYR A 47 6.55 5.89 -9.09
C TYR A 47 5.44 6.15 -8.07
N LEU A 48 4.16 5.94 -8.43
CA LEU A 48 3.05 6.09 -7.48
C LEU A 48 3.13 5.07 -6.34
N PHE A 49 3.50 3.82 -6.62
CA PHE A 49 3.73 2.81 -5.57
C PHE A 49 4.86 3.21 -4.62
N LYS A 50 5.98 3.70 -5.16
CA LYS A 50 7.09 4.23 -4.36
C LYS A 50 6.66 5.39 -3.47
N TYR A 51 5.83 6.29 -4.02
CA TYR A 51 5.31 7.41 -3.26
C TYR A 51 4.43 6.93 -2.08
N ALA A 52 3.52 5.99 -2.32
CA ALA A 52 2.67 5.41 -1.28
C ALA A 52 3.49 4.70 -0.17
N VAL A 53 4.54 3.95 -0.53
CA VAL A 53 5.46 3.33 0.44
C VAL A 53 6.17 4.38 1.28
N LEU A 54 6.68 5.45 0.64
CA LEU A 54 7.38 6.53 1.34
C LEU A 54 6.46 7.29 2.31
N GLU A 55 5.23 7.59 1.90
CA GLU A 55 4.23 8.23 2.77
C GLU A 55 3.86 7.30 3.94
N THR A 56 3.67 6.01 3.67
CA THR A 56 3.41 4.99 4.71
C THR A 56 4.55 4.96 5.74
N ASN A 57 5.80 4.84 5.30
CA ASN A 57 6.98 4.86 6.18
C ASN A 57 7.12 6.18 6.95
N THR A 58 6.78 7.29 6.31
CA THR A 58 6.83 8.62 6.94
C THR A 58 5.80 8.74 8.05
N MET A 59 4.59 8.20 7.86
CA MET A 59 3.55 8.19 8.89
C MET A 59 3.89 7.20 10.00
N ASP A 60 4.44 6.03 9.68
CA ASP A 60 4.87 5.02 10.65
C ASP A 60 5.98 5.55 11.58
N ALA A 61 6.93 6.31 11.02
CA ALA A 61 7.95 6.98 11.82
C ALA A 61 7.41 8.10 12.73
N ARG A 62 6.17 8.57 12.53
CA ARG A 62 5.56 9.69 13.27
C ARG A 62 4.49 9.25 14.25
N ILE A 63 3.88 8.10 14.03
CA ILE A 63 2.77 7.56 14.81
C ILE A 63 3.26 6.23 15.39
N ASP A 64 3.53 6.23 16.71
CA ASP A 64 3.93 5.01 17.41
C ASP A 64 2.86 3.92 17.19
N ASP A 65 3.34 2.71 16.86
CA ASP A 65 2.52 1.53 16.58
C ASP A 65 1.50 1.75 15.43
N LEU A 66 1.86 2.53 14.39
CA LEU A 66 1.02 2.66 13.19
C LEU A 66 0.89 1.33 12.44
N ILE A 67 2.02 0.63 12.25
CA ILE A 67 2.08 -0.65 11.55
C ILE A 67 2.76 -1.69 12.45
N GLU A 68 2.00 -2.71 12.87
CA GLU A 68 2.57 -3.88 13.53
C GLU A 68 3.13 -4.88 12.52
N THR A 69 4.05 -5.77 12.96
CA THR A 69 4.69 -6.79 12.09
C THR A 69 3.69 -7.64 11.30
N GLY A 70 2.50 -7.92 11.86
CA GLY A 70 1.43 -8.65 11.15
C GLY A 70 0.78 -7.82 10.05
N GLU A 71 0.52 -6.54 10.32
CA GLU A 71 -0.11 -5.62 9.37
C GLU A 71 0.82 -5.32 8.19
N ARG A 72 2.14 -5.37 8.39
CA ARG A 72 3.11 -5.19 7.32
C ARG A 72 2.95 -6.21 6.18
N GLU A 73 2.68 -7.48 6.51
CA GLU A 73 2.48 -8.52 5.50
C GLU A 73 1.12 -8.36 4.79
N ASP A 74 0.07 -7.96 5.52
CA ASP A 74 -1.23 -7.62 4.94
C ASP A 74 -1.13 -6.43 3.96
N LEU A 75 -0.32 -5.42 4.29
CA LEU A 75 -0.04 -4.26 3.44
C LEU A 75 0.76 -4.63 2.19
N CYS A 76 1.74 -5.53 2.31
CA CYS A 76 2.46 -6.07 1.15
C CYS A 76 1.50 -6.80 0.21
N GLU A 77 0.62 -7.66 0.73
CA GLU A 77 -0.39 -8.35 -0.08
C GLU A 77 -1.33 -7.37 -0.77
N LEU A 78 -1.82 -6.34 -0.06
CA LEU A 78 -2.65 -5.28 -0.64
C LEU A 78 -1.92 -4.56 -1.79
N MET A 79 -0.64 -4.24 -1.61
CA MET A 79 0.15 -3.56 -2.62
C MET A 79 0.32 -4.41 -3.88
N ASP A 80 0.53 -5.72 -3.75
CA ASP A 80 0.58 -6.64 -4.89
C ASP A 80 -0.79 -6.82 -5.57
N GLN A 81 -1.90 -6.81 -4.82
CA GLN A 81 -3.23 -6.84 -5.43
C GLN A 81 -3.50 -5.58 -6.27
N ILE A 82 -3.09 -4.40 -5.79
CA ILE A 82 -3.23 -3.14 -6.52
C ILE A 82 -2.31 -3.12 -7.75
N SER A 83 -1.10 -3.68 -7.65
CA SER A 83 -0.14 -3.73 -8.76
C SER A 83 -0.68 -4.57 -9.92
N ILE A 84 -1.23 -5.76 -9.63
CA ILE A 84 -1.91 -6.60 -10.61
C ILE A 84 -3.09 -5.86 -11.24
N ALA A 85 -3.91 -5.16 -10.44
CA ALA A 85 -5.03 -4.36 -10.97
C ALA A 85 -4.54 -3.20 -11.87
N ALA A 86 -3.36 -2.65 -11.59
CA ALA A 86 -2.68 -1.64 -12.40
C ALA A 86 -1.93 -2.22 -13.61
N ARG A 87 -1.98 -3.55 -13.82
CA ARG A 87 -1.24 -4.31 -14.85
C ARG A 87 0.28 -4.18 -14.71
N LEU A 88 0.74 -4.22 -13.47
CA LEU A 88 2.14 -4.45 -13.11
C LEU A 88 2.22 -5.91 -12.67
N GLU A 89 2.71 -6.78 -13.57
CA GLU A 89 2.68 -8.22 -13.32
C GLU A 89 3.84 -8.62 -12.39
N PRO A 90 3.62 -9.48 -11.37
CA PRO A 90 4.66 -9.84 -10.41
C PRO A 90 5.94 -10.38 -11.03
N GLU A 91 5.87 -11.06 -12.18
CA GLU A 91 7.01 -11.59 -12.93
C GLU A 91 8.01 -10.51 -13.37
N GLU A 92 7.57 -9.26 -13.44
CA GLU A 92 8.41 -8.10 -13.80
C GLU A 92 9.20 -7.53 -12.61
N PHE A 93 8.91 -7.98 -11.37
CA PHE A 93 9.44 -7.39 -10.13
C PHE A 93 10.01 -8.46 -9.19
N ALA A 94 11.14 -8.17 -8.53
CA ALA A 94 11.72 -9.03 -7.50
C ALA A 94 11.83 -10.54 -7.87
N ASN A 95 12.13 -10.87 -9.13
CA ASN A 95 12.16 -12.25 -9.66
C ASN A 95 10.81 -13.02 -9.56
N GLY A 96 9.67 -12.33 -9.66
CA GLY A 96 8.34 -12.93 -9.57
C GLY A 96 7.67 -12.79 -8.20
N GLU A 97 8.35 -12.16 -7.23
CA GLU A 97 7.84 -11.96 -5.87
C GLU A 97 6.96 -10.71 -5.72
N GLY A 98 6.77 -9.93 -6.79
CA GLY A 98 5.87 -8.77 -6.79
C GLY A 98 6.50 -7.43 -6.44
N ILE A 99 5.70 -6.37 -6.58
CA ILE A 99 6.15 -4.99 -6.35
C ILE A 99 6.41 -4.73 -4.87
N ALA A 100 5.66 -5.40 -3.99
CA ALA A 100 5.87 -5.27 -2.55
C ALA A 100 7.26 -5.75 -2.13
N SER A 101 7.71 -6.86 -2.71
CA SER A 101 9.04 -7.40 -2.49
C SER A 101 10.14 -6.49 -3.05
N GLU A 102 9.92 -5.88 -4.21
CA GLU A 102 10.86 -4.92 -4.82
C GLU A 102 11.02 -3.64 -3.99
N LEU A 103 9.95 -3.18 -3.35
CA LEU A 103 9.92 -1.92 -2.60
C LEU A 103 10.15 -2.08 -1.09
N ARG A 104 10.36 -3.32 -0.59
CA ARG A 104 10.44 -3.63 0.85
C ARG A 104 11.56 -2.90 1.60
N GLU A 105 12.62 -2.52 0.90
CA GLU A 105 13.81 -1.86 1.47
C GLU A 105 13.73 -0.32 1.47
N TRP A 106 12.68 0.26 0.89
CA TRP A 106 12.48 1.71 0.82
C TRP A 106 11.69 2.21 2.03
#